data_AF-A0A7R8X6P3-F1
#
_entry.id   AF-A0A7R8X6P3-F1
#
_cell.length_a   1.000
_cell.length_b   1.000
_cell.length_c   1.000
_cell.angle_alpha   90.00
_cell.angle_beta   90.00
_cell.angle_gamma   90.00
#
_symmetry.space_group_name_H-M   'P 1'
#
loop_
_entity.id
_entity.type
_entity.pdbx_description
1 polymer ?
#
loop_
_entity_poly.entity_id
_entity_poly.type
_entity_poly.pdbx_seq_one_letter_code
_entity_poly.pdbx_strand_id
1 'polypeptide(L)'
;MFKYALLALALVGAIMAHTISKRQAVDWNDPVALGEAIVAMFNGQLSFPQYNPDSLPTTKFDCSQQQHAGYYADPEMECQVFHVCNQELGIQSTFICPNMTVFSQYYLTCMWAPAVDCQASSRYYALNANLFQGPNLDYWGNTVPNQILASPNKK
;
A
#
# COMPACT_ATOMS: atom_id res chain seq x y z
N MET A 1 -8.35 46.62 3.46
CA MET A 1 -7.08 46.02 3.90
C MET A 1 -7.26 44.62 4.48
N PHE A 2 -8.19 44.38 5.42
CA PHE A 2 -8.44 43.05 6.03
C PHE A 2 -8.80 41.91 5.05
N LYS A 3 -9.53 42.18 3.95
CA LYS A 3 -9.91 41.15 2.96
C LYS A 3 -8.69 40.54 2.23
N TYR A 4 -7.67 41.34 1.96
CA TYR A 4 -6.45 40.88 1.28
C TYR A 4 -5.56 40.04 2.21
N ALA A 5 -5.57 40.31 3.52
CA ALA A 5 -4.84 39.53 4.51
C ALA A 5 -5.43 38.11 4.68
N LEU A 6 -6.77 37.98 4.70
CA LEU A 6 -7.44 36.68 4.75
C LEU A 6 -7.21 35.83 3.49
N LEU A 7 -7.23 36.45 2.30
CA LEU A 7 -6.90 35.80 1.03
C LEU A 7 -5.43 35.35 0.97
N ALA A 8 -4.50 36.18 1.45
CA ALA A 8 -3.08 35.82 1.52
C ALA A 8 -2.83 34.65 2.48
N LEU A 9 -3.48 34.63 3.65
CA LEU A 9 -3.39 33.51 4.60
C LEU A 9 -4.01 32.22 4.04
N ALA A 10 -5.12 32.31 3.31
CA ALA A 10 -5.74 31.15 2.66
C ALA A 10 -4.86 30.58 1.52
N LEU A 11 -4.22 31.45 0.73
CA LEU A 11 -3.27 31.03 -0.31
C LEU A 11 -2.02 30.39 0.29
N VAL A 12 -1.44 30.99 1.33
CA VAL A 12 -0.30 30.40 2.05
C VAL A 12 -0.70 29.06 2.70
N GLY A 13 -1.90 28.95 3.28
CA GLY A 13 -2.43 27.68 3.79
C GLY A 13 -2.62 26.60 2.71
N ALA A 14 -3.05 26.98 1.49
CA ALA A 14 -3.22 26.06 0.37
C ALA A 14 -1.88 25.62 -0.26
N ILE A 15 -0.87 26.50 -0.27
CA ILE A 15 0.49 26.18 -0.72
C ILE A 15 1.17 25.22 0.26
N MET A 16 0.97 25.41 1.57
CA MET A 16 1.48 24.51 2.61
C MET A 16 0.70 23.18 2.71
N ALA A 17 -0.54 23.12 2.21
CA ALA A 17 -1.31 21.87 2.11
C ALA A 17 -0.78 20.93 1.01
N HIS A 18 0.03 21.43 0.08
CA HIS A 18 0.71 20.62 -0.94
C HIS A 18 2.03 20.00 -0.45
N THR A 19 2.46 20.30 0.79
CA THR A 19 3.73 19.77 1.35
C THR A 19 3.55 18.70 2.42
N ILE A 20 2.36 18.09 2.54
CA ILE A 20 2.28 16.80 3.24
C ILE A 20 2.98 15.81 2.31
N SER A 21 4.21 15.44 2.64
CA SER A 21 5.04 14.46 1.95
C SER A 21 4.24 13.17 1.76
N LYS A 22 3.56 13.08 0.63
CA LYS A 22 2.91 11.88 0.15
C LYS A 22 4.03 11.05 -0.47
N ARG A 23 4.36 9.90 0.12
CA ARG A 23 5.49 9.06 -0.28
C ARG A 23 5.35 8.61 -1.75
N GLN A 24 5.98 9.35 -2.66
CA GLN A 24 6.13 9.03 -4.09
C GLN A 24 7.39 8.19 -4.29
N ALA A 25 7.44 7.41 -5.38
CA ALA A 25 8.67 6.72 -5.78
C ALA A 25 9.72 7.73 -6.25
N VAL A 26 10.99 7.44 -5.97
CA VAL A 26 12.14 8.13 -6.56
C VAL A 26 12.20 7.77 -8.05
N ASP A 27 12.33 8.78 -8.92
CA ASP A 27 12.61 8.55 -10.34
C ASP A 27 14.10 8.26 -10.54
N TRP A 28 14.42 7.00 -10.84
CA TRP A 28 15.80 6.54 -11.07
C TRP A 28 16.40 7.02 -12.40
N ASN A 29 15.58 7.56 -13.31
CA ASN A 29 16.05 8.17 -14.55
C ASN A 29 16.34 9.67 -14.41
N ASP A 30 15.92 10.29 -13.30
CA ASP A 30 16.26 11.67 -12.97
C ASP A 30 17.57 11.69 -12.15
N PRO A 31 18.68 12.21 -12.71
CA PRO A 31 19.95 12.28 -12.00
C PRO A 31 19.90 13.16 -10.75
N VAL A 32 18.97 14.12 -10.67
CA VAL A 32 18.78 14.97 -9.49
C VAL A 32 18.12 14.17 -8.38
N ALA A 33 16.96 13.54 -8.65
CA ALA A 33 16.25 12.71 -7.68
C ALA A 33 17.10 11.53 -7.19
N LEU A 34 17.85 10.90 -8.10
CA LEU A 34 18.81 9.85 -7.76
C LEU A 34 19.91 10.36 -6.82
N GLY A 35 20.49 11.53 -7.11
CA GLY A 35 21.52 12.14 -6.28
C GLY A 35 21.03 12.45 -4.86
N GLU A 36 19.83 13.02 -4.74
CA GLU A 36 19.20 13.31 -3.45
C GLU A 36 18.94 12.03 -2.64
N ALA A 37 18.40 10.99 -3.28
CA ALA A 37 18.14 9.71 -2.63
C ALA A 37 19.44 9.05 -2.13
N ILE A 38 20.50 9.05 -2.93
CA ILE A 38 21.82 8.50 -2.56
C ILE A 38 22.42 9.27 -1.37
N VAL A 39 22.39 10.61 -1.41
CA VAL A 39 22.88 11.44 -0.29
C VAL A 39 22.08 11.16 0.98
N ALA A 40 20.76 11.04 0.89
CA ALA A 40 19.90 10.71 2.01
C ALA A 40 20.23 9.33 2.61
N MET A 41 20.57 8.34 1.78
CA MET A 41 21.02 7.02 2.24
C MET A 41 22.33 7.09 3.01
N PHE A 42 23.35 7.77 2.47
CA PHE A 42 24.68 7.84 3.11
C PHE A 42 24.69 8.69 4.39
N ASN A 43 23.86 9.73 4.46
CA ASN A 43 23.76 10.59 5.62
C ASN A 43 22.75 10.08 6.67
N GLY A 44 22.10 8.94 6.44
CA GLY A 44 21.07 8.40 7.34
C GLY A 44 19.81 9.26 7.44
N GLN A 45 19.55 10.10 6.43
CA GLN A 45 18.39 10.99 6.37
C GLN A 45 17.18 10.33 5.69
N LEU A 46 17.32 9.10 5.20
CA LEU A 46 16.24 8.36 4.57
C LEU A 46 15.25 7.84 5.63
N SER A 47 14.06 8.43 5.67
CA SER A 47 13.00 8.06 6.61
C SER A 47 11.98 7.10 6.00
N PHE A 48 11.62 6.10 6.78
CA PHE A 48 10.61 5.10 6.43
C PHE A 48 9.54 5.05 7.51
N PRO A 49 8.29 4.68 7.17
CA PRO A 49 7.32 4.40 8.20
C PRO A 49 7.85 3.29 9.11
N GLN A 50 7.49 3.38 10.39
CA GLN A 50 7.78 2.34 11.37
C GLN A 50 6.56 2.17 12.28
N TYR A 51 5.56 1.47 11.76
CA TYR A 51 4.36 1.09 12.51
C TYR A 51 4.67 -0.05 13.48
N ASN A 52 4.00 0.00 14.64
CA ASN A 52 4.10 -1.04 15.66
C ASN A 52 3.02 -2.11 15.41
N PRO A 53 3.36 -3.40 15.26
CA PRO A 53 2.38 -4.48 15.11
C PRO A 53 1.38 -4.60 16.26
N ASP A 54 1.76 -4.19 17.47
CA ASP A 54 0.90 -4.27 18.65
C ASP A 54 -0.07 -3.07 18.76
N SER A 55 0.13 -2.02 17.95
CA SER A 55 -0.58 -0.75 18.08
C SER A 55 -0.71 -0.03 16.73
N LEU A 56 -1.47 -0.64 15.82
CA LEU A 56 -1.77 -0.05 14.52
C LEU A 56 -2.92 0.99 14.62
N PRO A 57 -2.79 2.17 13.99
CA PRO A 57 -3.91 3.09 13.84
C PRO A 57 -5.06 2.44 13.07
N THR A 58 -6.29 2.92 13.27
CA THR A 58 -7.42 2.52 12.43
C THR A 58 -7.45 3.38 11.17
N THR A 59 -7.56 2.76 10.00
CA THR A 59 -7.73 3.42 8.70
C THR A 59 -9.12 3.15 8.13
N LYS A 60 -9.45 3.77 6.99
CA LYS A 60 -10.74 3.57 6.32
C LYS A 60 -10.74 2.33 5.42
N PHE A 61 -9.63 1.60 5.36
CA PHE A 61 -9.53 0.41 4.54
C PHE A 61 -10.46 -0.70 5.05
N ASP A 62 -11.26 -1.24 4.13
CA ASP A 62 -12.20 -2.32 4.40
C ASP A 62 -12.22 -3.30 3.23
N CYS A 63 -11.98 -4.58 3.52
CA CYS A 63 -12.05 -5.66 2.54
C CYS A 63 -13.43 -5.79 1.90
N SER A 64 -14.51 -5.45 2.60
CA SER A 64 -15.89 -5.54 2.08
C SER A 64 -16.14 -4.56 0.91
N GLN A 65 -15.34 -3.50 0.83
CA GLN A 65 -15.42 -2.50 -0.24
C GLN A 65 -14.54 -2.86 -1.45
N GLN A 66 -13.77 -3.95 -1.36
CA GLN A 66 -12.87 -4.36 -2.43
C GLN A 66 -13.53 -5.38 -3.35
N GLN A 67 -13.28 -5.27 -4.66
CA GLN A 67 -13.92 -6.13 -5.66
C GLN A 67 -13.37 -7.56 -5.69
N HIS A 68 -12.10 -7.76 -5.34
CA HIS A 68 -11.42 -9.05 -5.47
C HIS A 68 -10.86 -9.54 -4.13
N ALA A 69 -10.69 -10.85 -3.99
CA ALA A 69 -9.81 -11.39 -2.97
C ALA A 69 -8.35 -11.09 -3.36
N GLY A 70 -7.47 -10.87 -2.39
CA GLY A 70 -6.07 -10.56 -2.68
C GLY A 70 -5.42 -9.64 -1.66
N TYR A 71 -4.37 -8.95 -2.09
CA TYR A 71 -3.50 -8.11 -1.27
C TYR A 71 -3.74 -6.64 -1.58
N TYR A 72 -3.82 -5.81 -0.55
CA TYR A 72 -4.15 -4.40 -0.66
C TYR A 72 -3.19 -3.57 0.18
N ALA A 73 -2.39 -2.72 -0.46
CA ALA A 73 -1.59 -1.71 0.21
C ALA A 73 -2.52 -0.72 0.95
N ASP A 74 -2.15 -0.27 2.14
CA ASP A 74 -2.87 0.80 2.85
C ASP A 74 -2.13 2.15 2.69
N PRO A 75 -2.62 3.08 1.85
CA PRO A 75 -1.98 4.38 1.67
C PRO A 75 -2.09 5.31 2.88
N GLU A 76 -3.05 5.10 3.79
CA GLU A 76 -3.16 5.86 5.04
C GLU A 76 -2.10 5.41 6.05
N MET A 77 -1.53 4.21 5.89
CA MET A 77 -0.38 3.71 6.65
C MET A 77 0.94 3.73 5.86
N GLU A 78 1.08 4.70 4.95
CA GLU A 78 2.27 4.86 4.09
C GLU A 78 2.70 3.56 3.36
N CYS A 79 1.75 2.66 3.12
CA CYS A 79 1.95 1.34 2.54
C CYS A 79 2.91 0.42 3.31
N GLN A 80 3.37 0.77 4.51
CA GLN A 80 4.10 -0.22 5.32
C GLN A 80 3.16 -1.34 5.76
N VAL A 81 1.89 -0.99 5.97
CA VAL A 81 0.85 -1.93 6.28
C VAL A 81 0.09 -2.28 5.01
N PHE A 82 -0.26 -3.56 4.89
CA PHE A 82 -1.12 -4.06 3.84
C PHE A 82 -2.11 -5.07 4.42
N HIS A 83 -3.21 -5.26 3.70
CA HIS A 83 -4.27 -6.15 4.08
C HIS A 83 -4.41 -7.29 3.09
N VAL A 84 -4.76 -8.47 3.60
CA VAL A 84 -5.13 -9.63 2.81
C VAL A 84 -6.61 -9.86 3.00
N CYS A 85 -7.36 -9.76 1.90
CA CYS A 85 -8.80 -9.92 1.87
C CYS A 85 -9.16 -11.28 1.32
N ASN A 86 -9.93 -12.04 2.09
CA ASN A 86 -10.63 -13.22 1.63
C ASN A 86 -12.13 -12.87 1.50
N GLN A 87 -12.59 -12.65 0.28
CA GLN A 87 -13.98 -12.26 0.02
C GLN A 87 -14.99 -13.38 0.29
N GLU A 88 -14.59 -14.64 0.15
CA GLU A 88 -15.47 -15.79 0.38
C GLU A 88 -15.77 -16.00 1.87
N LEU A 89 -14.79 -15.73 2.72
CA LEU A 89 -14.89 -15.87 4.17
C LEU A 89 -15.20 -14.54 4.88
N GLY A 90 -15.15 -13.41 4.16
CA GLY A 90 -15.27 -12.08 4.76
C GLY A 90 -14.16 -11.75 5.76
N ILE A 91 -12.98 -12.37 5.60
CA ILE A 91 -11.86 -12.22 6.53
C ILE A 91 -10.89 -11.16 5.98
N GLN A 92 -10.54 -10.21 6.85
CA GLN A 92 -9.45 -9.26 6.66
C GLN A 92 -8.30 -9.62 7.60
N SER A 93 -7.12 -9.86 7.04
CA SER A 93 -5.87 -10.00 7.80
C SER A 93 -4.97 -8.81 7.52
N THR A 94 -4.27 -8.29 8.53
CA THR A 94 -3.42 -7.11 8.42
C THR A 94 -1.97 -7.48 8.72
N PHE A 95 -1.05 -7.00 7.88
CA PHE A 95 0.36 -7.32 7.96
C PHE A 95 1.22 -6.06 7.82
N ILE A 96 2.41 -6.09 8.41
CA ILE A 96 3.39 -5.01 8.33
C ILE A 96 4.61 -5.51 7.56
N CYS A 97 5.06 -4.74 6.58
CA CYS A 97 6.32 -4.97 5.89
C CYS A 97 7.52 -4.74 6.85
N PRO A 98 8.61 -5.50 6.70
CA PRO A 98 9.83 -5.28 7.48
C PRO A 98 10.38 -3.86 7.39
N ASN A 99 11.27 -3.50 8.32
CA ASN A 99 11.88 -2.17 8.35
C ASN A 99 12.52 -1.79 7.01
N MET A 100 12.38 -0.53 6.61
CA MET A 100 12.83 0.05 5.33
C MET A 100 12.10 -0.44 4.06
N THR A 101 11.02 -1.21 4.22
CA THR A 101 10.20 -1.69 3.10
C THR A 101 8.75 -1.27 3.24
N VAL A 102 8.06 -1.17 2.11
CA VAL A 102 6.61 -0.92 2.02
C VAL A 102 6.02 -1.82 0.94
N PHE A 103 4.74 -2.10 1.03
CA PHE A 103 4.04 -2.98 0.12
C PHE A 103 3.85 -2.31 -1.24
N SER A 104 4.43 -2.91 -2.28
CA SER A 104 4.16 -2.52 -3.66
C SER A 104 2.90 -3.22 -4.15
N GLN A 105 1.83 -2.46 -4.35
CA GLN A 105 0.60 -3.02 -4.91
C GLN A 105 0.80 -3.61 -6.31
N TYR A 106 1.71 -3.03 -7.10
CA TYR A 106 1.98 -3.49 -8.46
C TYR A 106 2.66 -4.87 -8.48
N TYR A 107 3.67 -5.07 -7.63
CA TYR A 107 4.41 -6.33 -7.54
C TYR A 107 3.85 -7.32 -6.50
N LEU A 108 2.84 -6.90 -5.74
CA LEU A 108 2.17 -7.69 -4.68
C LEU A 108 3.15 -8.22 -3.63
N THR A 109 4.16 -7.43 -3.28
CA THR A 109 5.21 -7.80 -2.30
C THR A 109 5.79 -6.58 -1.61
N CYS A 110 6.42 -6.77 -0.45
CA CYS A 110 7.18 -5.71 0.22
C CYS A 110 8.44 -5.40 -0.58
N MET A 111 8.63 -4.13 -0.92
CA MET A 111 9.77 -3.63 -1.67
C MET A 111 10.43 -2.49 -0.92
N TRP A 112 11.65 -2.15 -1.32
CA TRP A 112 12.34 -1.00 -0.80
C TRP A 112 11.52 0.28 -0.99
N ALA A 113 11.27 1.01 0.10
CA ALA A 113 10.26 2.06 0.12
C ALA A 113 10.42 3.18 -0.93
N PRO A 114 11.64 3.64 -1.28
CA PRO A 114 11.83 4.67 -2.31
C PRO A 114 11.50 4.19 -3.72
N ALA A 115 11.37 2.88 -3.94
CA ALA A 115 10.95 2.32 -5.23
C ALA A 115 9.42 2.24 -5.39
N VAL A 116 8.64 2.58 -4.34
CA VAL A 116 7.19 2.41 -4.34
C VAL A 116 6.48 3.76 -4.26
N ASP A 117 5.64 4.05 -5.25
CA ASP A 117 4.68 5.16 -5.18
C ASP A 117 3.45 4.67 -4.41
N CYS A 118 3.46 4.92 -3.10
CA CYS A 118 2.43 4.42 -2.21
C CYS A 118 1.06 5.01 -2.54
N GLN A 119 0.99 6.29 -2.92
CA GLN A 119 -0.29 6.94 -3.22
C GLN A 119 -0.92 6.46 -4.52
N ALA A 120 -0.10 5.98 -5.46
CA ALA A 120 -0.59 5.35 -6.67
C ALA A 120 -1.09 3.90 -6.45
N SER A 121 -0.88 3.30 -5.27
CA SER A 121 -1.18 1.89 -5.01
C SER A 121 -2.60 1.50 -5.39
N SER A 122 -3.62 2.29 -5.02
CA SER A 122 -5.03 1.97 -5.29
C SER A 122 -5.35 1.78 -6.79
N ARG A 123 -4.57 2.40 -7.68
CA ARG A 123 -4.70 2.23 -9.14
C ARG A 123 -4.39 0.79 -9.59
N TYR A 124 -3.65 0.05 -8.78
CA TYR A 124 -3.20 -1.31 -9.06
C TYR A 124 -4.01 -2.38 -8.32
N TYR A 125 -5.04 -2.03 -7.55
CA TYR A 125 -5.89 -3.01 -6.86
C TYR A 125 -6.56 -4.02 -7.81
N ALA A 126 -6.85 -3.62 -9.05
CA ALA A 126 -7.41 -4.50 -10.07
C ALA A 126 -6.47 -5.68 -10.43
N LEU A 127 -5.17 -5.60 -10.15
CA LEU A 127 -4.23 -6.71 -10.36
C LEU A 127 -4.57 -7.93 -9.50
N ASN A 128 -5.30 -7.75 -8.38
CA ASN A 128 -5.80 -8.85 -7.57
C ASN A 128 -6.77 -9.76 -8.34
N ALA A 129 -7.42 -9.27 -9.41
CA ALA A 129 -8.22 -10.12 -10.30
C ALA A 129 -7.40 -11.24 -10.95
N ASN A 130 -6.09 -11.04 -11.08
CA ASN A 130 -5.14 -12.00 -11.66
C ASN A 130 -4.61 -13.03 -10.67
N LEU A 131 -4.93 -12.86 -9.38
CA LEU A 131 -4.57 -13.84 -8.36
C LEU A 131 -5.53 -15.03 -8.40
N PHE A 132 -5.02 -16.19 -8.00
CA PHE A 132 -5.80 -17.42 -7.86
C PHE A 132 -6.46 -17.92 -9.16
N GLN A 133 -6.01 -17.45 -10.33
CA GLN A 133 -6.46 -17.92 -11.65
C GLN A 133 -5.84 -19.26 -12.08
N GLY A 134 -4.99 -19.85 -11.23
CA GLY A 134 -4.36 -21.14 -11.50
C GLY A 134 -5.40 -22.28 -11.51
N PRO A 135 -5.08 -23.42 -12.16
CA PRO A 135 -5.87 -24.61 -11.98
C PRO A 135 -5.97 -24.91 -10.48
N ASN A 136 -7.16 -25.26 -10.01
CA ASN A 136 -7.33 -25.76 -8.65
C ASN A 136 -6.55 -27.07 -8.56
N LEU A 137 -5.34 -27.03 -8.01
CA LEU A 137 -4.47 -28.19 -7.86
C LEU A 137 -4.32 -28.52 -6.38
N ASP A 138 -4.35 -29.81 -6.06
CA ASP A 138 -3.83 -30.27 -4.77
C ASP A 138 -2.30 -30.10 -4.73
N TYR A 139 -1.71 -30.36 -3.55
CA TYR A 139 -0.25 -30.32 -3.38
C TYR A 139 0.52 -31.30 -4.30
N TRP A 140 -0.18 -32.26 -4.92
CA TRP A 140 0.38 -33.26 -5.83
C TRP A 140 0.18 -32.90 -7.31
N GLY A 141 -0.40 -31.74 -7.62
CA GLY A 141 -0.63 -31.29 -8.98
C GLY A 141 -1.84 -31.93 -9.67
N ASN A 142 -2.72 -32.60 -8.93
CA ASN A 142 -3.98 -33.12 -9.45
C ASN A 142 -5.05 -32.03 -9.42
N THR A 143 -5.86 -31.95 -10.48
CA THR A 143 -7.01 -31.02 -10.52
C THR A 143 -8.03 -31.37 -9.45
N VAL A 144 -8.26 -30.46 -8.51
CA VAL A 144 -9.37 -30.52 -7.55
C VAL A 144 -10.56 -29.71 -8.07
N PRO A 145 -11.80 -30.18 -7.89
CA PRO A 145 -12.98 -29.39 -8.22
C PRO A 145 -13.00 -28.06 -7.43
N ASN A 146 -13.59 -27.00 -8.01
CA ASN A 146 -13.78 -25.66 -7.41
C ASN A 146 -14.53 -25.64 -6.05
N GLN A 147 -14.82 -26.78 -5.44
CA GLN A 147 -15.53 -26.92 -4.17
C GLN A 147 -14.63 -27.09 -2.95
N ILE A 148 -13.30 -27.23 -3.09
CA ILE A 148 -12.41 -27.40 -1.91
C ILE A 148 -11.97 -26.07 -1.29
N LEU A 149 -12.05 -24.94 -2.02
CA LEU A 149 -11.82 -23.61 -1.44
C LEU A 149 -13.03 -23.05 -0.67
N ALA A 150 -14.21 -23.66 -0.83
CA ALA A 150 -15.27 -23.49 0.15
C ALA A 150 -14.81 -24.17 1.44
N SER A 151 -14.32 -23.37 2.39
CA SER A 151 -14.10 -23.79 3.77
C SER A 151 -15.28 -24.69 4.21
N PRO A 152 -15.02 -25.86 4.81
CA PRO A 152 -16.05 -26.84 5.19
C PRO A 152 -16.98 -26.36 6.33
N ASN A 153 -17.07 -25.04 6.57
CA ASN A 153 -17.95 -24.42 7.57
C ASN A 153 -18.75 -23.24 6.99
N LYS A 154 -19.50 -23.46 5.89
CA LYS A 154 -20.76 -22.72 5.69
C LYS A 154 -21.87 -23.43 6.45
N LYS A 155 -22.25 -22.88 7.61
CA LYS A 155 -23.62 -23.02 8.12
C LYS A 155 -24.53 -22.05 7.37
#